data_AF-A0A0T0PXA7-F1
#
_entry.id   AF-A0A0T0PXA7-F1
#
_cell.length_a   1.000
_cell.length_b   1.000
_cell.length_c   1.000
_cell.angle_alpha   90.00
_cell.angle_beta   90.00
_cell.angle_gamma   90.00
#
_symmetry.space_group_name_H-M   'P 1'
#
loop_
_entity.id
_entity.type
_entity.pdbx_description
1 polymer ?
#
loop_
_entity_poly.entity_id
_entity_poly.type
_entity_poly.pdbx_seq_one_letter_code
_entity_poly.pdbx_strand_id
1 'polypeptide(L)'
;MTTITDARITFIAGDCFDGHLDRHYGHDVPFTDEWMYGYVYNLVRGSSAPLRYAMPWRDSQKSGFWRHYLGDSPGNVPAERAWRAFVPLRLMGDPEPIGTDLGERVVIDAFGYRFGLVVAITVHVAKRAALTLDQWVERLRTLRLGSSFVNAGTTATLPDVVTHLLDHYRACHFPGVASGTRSAEPISINTVMQAAGGDPAGPVPEPLQRQLHAVTAWPQDWQNAILPPLGQPPAFLPMRSLNGVAGDALYAATRGRTIWRPGLFARHRPQDGPQRRHTLSCLAHNLVAGAVQTEMLRLLAMRYANVDGMKRMLDTATARGVGRKLDQLRQGAGTYRSSSVKLHVEDPSSRSEVNQLLQLAKAQPIP
;
A
#
# COMPACT_ATOMS: atom_id res chain seq x y z
N MET A 1 -12.98 10.51 27.09
CA MET A 1 -11.68 10.72 26.40
C MET A 1 -11.30 9.43 25.71
N THR A 2 -10.83 9.48 24.46
CA THR A 2 -10.50 8.26 23.68
C THR A 2 -9.05 7.85 23.91
N THR A 3 -8.82 6.57 24.16
CA THR A 3 -7.51 5.99 24.44
C THR A 3 -7.24 4.81 23.51
N ILE A 4 -6.15 4.86 22.75
CA ILE A 4 -5.77 3.85 21.75
C ILE A 4 -4.86 2.79 22.38
N THR A 5 -5.15 1.51 22.12
CA THR A 5 -4.42 0.35 22.68
C THR A 5 -3.86 -0.61 21.63
N ASP A 6 -4.27 -0.49 20.36
CA ASP A 6 -3.59 -1.10 19.21
C ASP A 6 -3.86 -0.20 18.00
N ALA A 7 -2.80 0.25 17.36
CA ALA A 7 -2.89 0.95 16.09
C ALA A 7 -1.78 0.48 15.16
N ARG A 8 -1.98 0.71 13.87
CA ARG A 8 -1.00 0.38 12.83
C ARG A 8 -0.84 1.56 11.90
N ILE A 9 0.40 1.80 11.49
CA ILE A 9 0.73 2.64 10.36
C ILE A 9 1.54 1.81 9.39
N THR A 10 1.14 1.83 8.11
CA THR A 10 1.87 1.18 7.03
C THR A 10 2.37 2.25 6.07
N PHE A 11 3.68 2.29 5.83
CA PHE A 11 4.32 3.13 4.82
C PHE A 11 4.63 2.31 3.56
N ILE A 12 4.27 2.81 2.39
CA ILE A 12 4.37 2.09 1.12
C ILE A 12 5.15 2.93 0.11
N ALA A 13 6.23 2.37 -0.44
CA ALA A 13 7.06 3.03 -1.45
C ALA A 13 7.61 2.00 -2.44
N GLY A 14 7.89 2.42 -3.67
CA GLY A 14 8.40 1.54 -4.72
C GLY A 14 9.57 2.12 -5.50
N ASP A 15 10.16 1.25 -6.32
CA ASP A 15 11.23 1.52 -7.27
C ASP A 15 10.88 0.83 -8.59
N CYS A 16 10.62 1.62 -9.63
CA CYS A 16 10.41 1.14 -10.99
C CYS A 16 11.73 1.19 -11.75
N PHE A 17 12.24 0.04 -12.18
CA PHE A 17 13.59 -0.08 -12.74
C PHE A 17 13.68 0.48 -14.16
N ASP A 18 14.84 1.06 -14.47
CA ASP A 18 15.11 1.59 -15.81
C ASP A 18 15.46 0.50 -16.82
N GLY A 19 16.15 -0.55 -16.34
CA GLY A 19 16.72 -1.61 -17.17
C GLY A 19 15.76 -2.71 -17.61
N HIS A 20 14.48 -2.67 -17.21
CA HIS A 20 13.53 -3.78 -17.47
C HIS A 20 13.21 -4.07 -18.95
N LEU A 21 13.70 -3.21 -19.84
CA LEU A 21 13.56 -3.34 -21.29
C LEU A 21 14.88 -3.69 -21.99
N ASP A 22 15.99 -3.73 -21.24
CA ASP A 22 17.28 -4.04 -21.83
C ASP A 22 17.34 -5.54 -22.15
N ARG A 23 17.96 -5.91 -23.28
CA ARG A 23 18.01 -7.32 -23.74
C ARG A 23 18.65 -8.30 -22.73
N HIS A 24 19.40 -7.77 -21.77
CA HIS A 24 20.10 -8.53 -20.71
C HIS A 24 19.38 -8.44 -19.36
N TYR A 25 18.13 -7.96 -19.35
CA TYR A 25 17.37 -7.80 -18.13
C TYR A 25 17.07 -9.15 -17.48
N GLY A 26 17.91 -9.49 -16.50
CA GLY A 26 17.70 -10.54 -15.52
C GLY A 26 17.15 -11.83 -16.10
N HIS A 27 17.90 -12.53 -16.95
CA HIS A 27 17.51 -13.87 -17.44
C HIS A 27 17.23 -14.88 -16.32
N ASP A 28 17.72 -14.61 -15.10
CA ASP A 28 17.53 -15.43 -13.90
C ASP A 28 16.52 -14.84 -12.89
N VAL A 29 15.84 -13.75 -13.24
CA VAL A 29 14.89 -13.08 -12.35
C VAL A 29 13.47 -13.55 -12.72
N PRO A 30 12.69 -14.14 -11.80
CA PRO A 30 11.38 -14.72 -12.11
C PRO A 30 10.32 -13.80 -12.69
N PHE A 31 10.62 -12.51 -12.77
CA PHE A 31 9.69 -11.48 -13.21
C PHE A 31 10.00 -10.97 -14.61
N THR A 32 11.03 -11.47 -15.30
CA THR A 32 11.49 -10.87 -16.57
C THR A 32 10.85 -11.50 -17.79
N ASP A 33 10.39 -12.75 -17.67
CA ASP A 33 9.61 -13.44 -18.69
C ASP A 33 8.39 -14.18 -18.12
N GLU A 34 7.37 -14.34 -18.96
CA GLU A 34 6.09 -14.94 -18.59
C GLU A 34 6.21 -16.42 -18.20
N TRP A 35 7.15 -17.14 -18.81
CA TRP A 35 7.33 -18.56 -18.56
C TRP A 35 7.95 -18.81 -17.19
N MET A 36 9.03 -18.09 -16.85
CA MET A 36 9.69 -18.18 -15.55
C MET A 36 8.78 -17.68 -14.43
N TYR A 37 8.05 -16.58 -14.67
CA TYR A 37 7.01 -16.15 -13.75
C TYR A 37 5.96 -17.25 -13.56
N GLY A 38 5.51 -17.86 -14.65
CA GLY A 38 4.54 -18.94 -14.63
C GLY A 38 4.99 -20.13 -13.81
N TYR A 39 6.25 -20.53 -13.98
CA TYR A 39 6.89 -21.59 -13.22
C TYR A 39 6.93 -21.28 -11.72
N VAL A 40 7.49 -20.13 -11.33
CA VAL A 40 7.62 -19.73 -9.92
C VAL A 40 6.26 -19.50 -9.28
N TYR A 41 5.33 -18.85 -9.97
CA TYR A 41 3.96 -18.64 -9.49
C TYR A 41 3.27 -19.96 -9.18
N ASN A 42 3.36 -20.96 -10.07
CA ASN A 42 2.76 -22.26 -9.85
C ASN A 42 3.41 -23.04 -8.70
N LEU A 43 4.75 -22.98 -8.57
CA LEU A 43 5.47 -23.58 -7.45
C LEU A 43 5.02 -23.00 -6.10
N VAL A 44 5.05 -21.67 -6.00
CA VAL A 44 4.65 -20.95 -4.78
C VAL A 44 3.17 -21.17 -4.45
N ARG A 45 2.32 -21.35 -5.46
CA ARG A 45 0.88 -21.64 -5.28
C ARG A 45 0.63 -23.06 -4.78
N GLY A 46 1.42 -24.03 -5.24
CA GLY A 46 1.30 -25.46 -4.92
C GLY A 46 1.84 -25.86 -3.55
N SER A 47 2.24 -24.92 -2.70
CA SER A 47 2.88 -25.12 -1.39
C SER A 47 4.31 -25.69 -1.42
N SER A 48 4.88 -25.93 -2.61
CA SER A 48 6.31 -26.20 -2.82
C SER A 48 7.05 -24.87 -2.97
N ALA A 49 7.03 -24.04 -1.93
CA ALA A 49 7.59 -22.69 -2.02
C ALA A 49 9.12 -22.72 -2.20
N PRO A 50 9.69 -22.10 -3.24
CA PRO A 50 11.09 -21.68 -3.20
C PRO A 50 11.28 -20.72 -2.01
N LEU A 51 12.37 -20.89 -1.24
CA LEU A 51 12.68 -20.12 -0.01
C LEU A 51 12.65 -18.58 -0.19
N ARG A 52 12.68 -18.09 -1.44
CA ARG A 52 12.81 -16.68 -1.81
C ARG A 52 11.51 -15.98 -2.19
N TYR A 53 10.40 -16.71 -2.40
CA TYR A 53 9.16 -16.12 -2.89
C TYR A 53 7.91 -16.68 -2.20
N ALA A 54 6.90 -15.83 -2.04
CA ALA A 54 5.60 -16.20 -1.52
C ALA A 54 4.47 -15.53 -2.30
N MET A 55 3.24 -16.04 -2.16
CA MET A 55 2.07 -15.37 -2.72
C MET A 55 1.89 -13.99 -2.06
N PRO A 56 1.40 -12.98 -2.80
CA PRO A 56 1.16 -11.64 -2.25
C PRO A 56 -0.07 -11.60 -1.32
N TRP A 57 -0.81 -12.71 -1.22
CA TRP A 57 -1.84 -12.94 -0.23
C TRP A 57 -1.39 -14.01 0.77
N ARG A 58 -1.72 -13.79 2.05
CA ARG A 58 -1.52 -14.80 3.10
C ARG A 58 -2.55 -15.93 3.04
N ASP A 59 -3.72 -15.65 2.48
CA ASP A 59 -4.85 -16.56 2.43
C ASP A 59 -5.58 -16.38 1.10
N SER A 60 -5.39 -17.35 0.21
CA SER A 60 -5.89 -17.34 -1.17
C SER A 60 -7.41 -17.36 -1.27
N GLN A 61 -8.11 -17.68 -0.18
CA GLN A 61 -9.58 -17.70 -0.13
C GLN A 61 -10.17 -16.50 0.62
N LYS A 62 -9.34 -15.65 1.24
CA LYS A 62 -9.83 -14.53 2.07
C LYS A 62 -9.27 -13.17 1.69
N SER A 63 -8.47 -13.07 0.61
CA SER A 63 -8.04 -11.76 0.12
C SER A 63 -9.13 -11.09 -0.71
N GLY A 64 -9.82 -10.11 -0.10
CA GLY A 64 -10.88 -9.35 -0.74
C GLY A 64 -10.38 -8.53 -1.92
N PHE A 65 -9.25 -7.81 -1.74
CA PHE A 65 -8.63 -7.04 -2.83
C PHE A 65 -8.32 -7.93 -4.03
N TRP A 66 -7.53 -8.99 -3.85
CA TRP A 66 -7.09 -9.84 -4.96
C TRP A 66 -8.24 -10.58 -5.63
N ARG A 67 -9.26 -11.02 -4.85
CA ARG A 67 -10.46 -11.61 -5.43
C ARG A 67 -11.15 -10.68 -6.42
N HIS A 68 -11.39 -9.44 -6.00
CA HIS A 68 -12.06 -8.48 -6.88
C HIS A 68 -11.15 -8.01 -8.02
N TYR A 69 -9.87 -7.79 -7.75
CA TYR A 69 -8.89 -7.37 -8.75
C TYR A 69 -8.71 -8.39 -9.88
N LEU A 70 -8.75 -9.68 -9.53
CA LEU A 70 -8.61 -10.77 -10.47
C LEU A 70 -9.94 -11.23 -11.04
N GLY A 71 -11.07 -10.96 -10.37
CA GLY A 71 -12.40 -11.43 -10.74
C GLY A 71 -12.66 -12.91 -10.42
N ASP A 72 -11.83 -13.51 -9.56
CA ASP A 72 -11.92 -14.89 -9.08
C ASP A 72 -11.13 -15.04 -7.77
N SER A 73 -11.35 -16.09 -7.00
CA SER A 73 -10.53 -16.42 -5.83
C SER A 73 -9.05 -16.57 -6.24
N PRO A 74 -8.11 -15.86 -5.60
CA PRO A 74 -6.70 -15.83 -6.00
C PRO A 74 -6.04 -17.20 -6.17
N GLY A 75 -6.46 -18.21 -5.38
CA GLY A 75 -5.95 -19.58 -5.51
C GLY A 75 -6.26 -20.26 -6.85
N ASN A 76 -7.33 -19.84 -7.53
CA ASN A 76 -7.79 -20.46 -8.78
C ASN A 76 -7.20 -19.78 -10.02
N VAL A 77 -6.56 -18.62 -9.85
CA VAL A 77 -6.09 -17.81 -10.98
C VAL A 77 -4.85 -18.45 -11.62
N PRO A 78 -4.89 -18.81 -12.92
CA PRO A 78 -3.75 -19.37 -13.62
C PRO A 78 -2.65 -18.31 -13.82
N ALA A 79 -1.41 -18.76 -13.95
CA ALA A 79 -0.25 -17.86 -13.95
C ALA A 79 -0.26 -16.85 -15.12
N GLU A 80 -0.69 -17.26 -16.32
CA GLU A 80 -0.87 -16.35 -17.48
C GLU A 80 -1.80 -15.17 -17.15
N ARG A 81 -2.93 -15.45 -16.47
CA ARG A 81 -3.87 -14.41 -16.05
C ARG A 81 -3.28 -13.52 -14.95
N ALA A 82 -2.55 -14.11 -14.01
CA ALA A 82 -1.86 -13.38 -12.95
C ALA A 82 -0.77 -12.45 -13.52
N TRP A 83 0.01 -12.93 -14.48
CA TRP A 83 1.03 -12.18 -15.21
C TRP A 83 0.44 -10.97 -15.94
N ARG A 84 -0.59 -11.19 -16.76
CA ARG A 84 -1.32 -10.12 -17.48
C ARG A 84 -2.01 -9.14 -16.54
N ALA A 85 -2.33 -9.57 -15.32
CA ALA A 85 -2.89 -8.72 -14.29
C ALA A 85 -1.82 -8.04 -13.42
N PHE A 86 -0.53 -8.26 -13.67
CA PHE A 86 0.58 -7.71 -12.88
C PHE A 86 0.49 -8.08 -11.40
N VAL A 87 0.16 -9.34 -11.11
CA VAL A 87 0.20 -9.86 -9.74
C VAL A 87 1.67 -9.98 -9.32
N PRO A 88 2.11 -9.31 -8.24
CA PRO A 88 3.48 -9.45 -7.75
C PRO A 88 3.66 -10.79 -7.05
N LEU A 89 4.91 -11.17 -6.84
CA LEU A 89 5.24 -12.15 -5.81
C LEU A 89 5.80 -11.41 -4.60
N ARG A 90 5.49 -11.89 -3.40
CA ARG A 90 6.14 -11.39 -2.20
C ARG A 90 7.58 -11.90 -2.18
N LEU A 91 8.52 -10.98 -2.01
CA LEU A 91 9.94 -11.25 -1.89
C LEU A 91 10.23 -11.67 -0.45
N MET A 92 10.88 -12.82 -0.29
CA MET A 92 11.31 -13.35 1.00
C MET A 92 12.81 -13.10 1.15
N GLY A 93 13.21 -12.64 2.32
CA GLY A 93 14.57 -12.26 2.62
C GLY A 93 14.53 -11.38 3.85
N ASP A 94 15.46 -11.61 4.77
CA ASP A 94 15.57 -10.84 5.99
C ASP A 94 16.57 -9.70 5.75
N PRO A 95 16.10 -8.45 5.61
CA PRO A 95 17.01 -7.31 5.69
C PRO A 95 17.63 -7.24 7.08
N GLU A 96 18.62 -6.36 7.24
CA GLU A 96 19.15 -6.05 8.57
C GLU A 96 17.99 -5.66 9.52
N PRO A 97 18.11 -5.97 10.83
CA PRO A 97 17.04 -5.68 11.77
C PRO A 97 16.67 -4.20 11.78
N ILE A 98 15.42 -3.91 11.39
CA ILE A 98 14.82 -2.59 11.46
C ILE A 98 13.86 -2.53 12.64
N GLY A 99 14.12 -1.60 13.54
CA GLY A 99 13.29 -1.30 14.69
C GLY A 99 12.88 0.16 14.74
N THR A 100 12.31 0.53 15.88
CA THR A 100 12.02 1.93 16.23
C THR A 100 12.68 2.27 17.56
N ASP A 101 12.88 3.56 17.80
CA ASP A 101 13.38 4.15 19.06
C ASP A 101 12.62 3.69 20.32
N LEU A 102 11.31 3.40 20.21
CA LEU A 102 10.50 2.89 21.31
C LEU A 102 10.31 1.36 21.30
N GLY A 103 11.02 0.65 20.43
CA GLY A 103 10.99 -0.81 20.34
C GLY A 103 9.64 -1.38 19.91
N GLU A 104 8.87 -0.64 19.11
CA GLU A 104 7.64 -1.13 18.49
C GLU A 104 7.93 -2.25 17.49
N ARG A 105 6.93 -3.11 17.27
CA ARG A 105 7.06 -4.19 16.29
C ARG A 105 6.94 -3.60 14.88
N VAL A 106 8.01 -3.75 14.10
CA VAL A 106 8.06 -3.48 12.66
C VAL A 106 7.83 -4.78 11.90
N VAL A 107 7.06 -4.73 10.82
CA VAL A 107 6.85 -5.83 9.87
C VAL A 107 7.09 -5.28 8.48
N ILE A 108 7.95 -5.95 7.71
CA ILE A 108 8.30 -5.57 6.36
C ILE A 108 7.74 -6.63 5.41
N ASP A 109 6.99 -6.19 4.41
CA ASP A 109 6.61 -7.01 3.25
C ASP A 109 7.17 -6.32 2.00
N ALA A 110 7.82 -7.06 1.11
CA ALA A 110 8.31 -6.56 -0.18
C ALA A 110 7.69 -7.35 -1.33
N PHE A 111 7.42 -6.68 -2.46
CA PHE A 111 6.65 -7.22 -3.57
C PHE A 111 7.40 -6.96 -4.89
N GLY A 112 7.80 -8.03 -5.57
CA GLY A 112 8.48 -7.97 -6.85
C GLY A 112 7.48 -7.99 -8.01
N TYR A 113 7.71 -7.10 -8.97
CA TYR A 113 7.01 -7.00 -10.24
C TYR A 113 8.01 -7.10 -11.37
N ARG A 114 7.51 -7.31 -12.60
CA ARG A 114 8.35 -7.37 -13.79
C ARG A 114 9.14 -6.11 -14.11
N PHE A 115 8.68 -4.96 -13.65
CA PHE A 115 9.28 -3.66 -13.92
C PHE A 115 9.73 -2.92 -12.65
N GLY A 116 9.71 -3.55 -11.49
CA GLY A 116 10.02 -2.87 -10.24
C GLY A 116 9.74 -3.68 -8.98
N LEU A 117 9.87 -3.03 -7.84
CA LEU A 117 9.42 -3.58 -6.57
C LEU A 117 8.76 -2.53 -5.68
N VAL A 118 8.00 -2.98 -4.70
CA VAL A 118 7.37 -2.14 -3.68
C VAL A 118 7.64 -2.72 -2.30
N VAL A 119 7.98 -1.88 -1.33
CA VAL A 119 8.09 -2.23 0.09
C VAL A 119 6.93 -1.63 0.87
N ALA A 120 6.44 -2.39 1.86
CA ALA A 120 5.42 -1.97 2.82
C ALA A 120 5.96 -2.19 4.24
N ILE A 121 6.19 -1.09 4.96
CA ILE A 121 6.71 -1.07 6.33
C ILE A 121 5.54 -0.84 7.27
N THR A 122 5.16 -1.84 8.06
CA THR A 122 4.07 -1.73 9.04
C THR A 122 4.62 -1.64 10.46
N VAL A 123 4.32 -0.55 11.15
CA VAL A 123 4.65 -0.36 12.57
C VAL A 123 3.40 -0.59 13.42
N HIS A 124 3.51 -1.45 14.42
CA HIS A 124 2.47 -1.68 15.42
C HIS A 124 2.65 -0.75 16.62
N VAL A 125 1.78 0.26 16.72
CA VAL A 125 1.82 1.30 17.75
C VAL A 125 0.84 0.97 18.88
N ALA A 126 1.10 1.49 20.08
CA ALA A 126 0.24 1.40 21.27
C ALA A 126 0.03 -0.01 21.86
N LYS A 127 0.73 -1.05 21.37
CA LYS A 127 0.59 -2.43 21.90
C LYS A 127 1.11 -2.63 23.33
N ARG A 128 2.06 -1.80 23.76
CA ARG A 128 2.72 -1.90 25.07
C ARG A 128 2.28 -0.80 26.05
N ALA A 129 1.69 0.27 25.53
CA ALA A 129 1.25 1.40 26.31
C ALA A 129 0.04 2.04 25.63
N ALA A 130 -1.01 2.28 26.41
CA ALA A 130 -2.19 2.98 25.96
C ALA A 130 -1.85 4.46 25.68
N LEU A 131 -2.25 4.97 24.52
CA LEU A 131 -1.97 6.35 24.11
C LEU A 131 -3.26 7.17 24.12
N THR A 132 -3.19 8.42 24.58
CA THR A 132 -4.22 9.40 24.23
C THR A 132 -4.21 9.65 22.73
N LEU A 133 -5.29 10.27 22.23
CA LEU A 133 -5.37 10.58 20.80
C LEU A 133 -4.25 11.53 20.35
N ASP A 134 -3.88 12.53 21.16
CA ASP A 134 -2.78 13.44 20.86
C ASP A 134 -1.42 12.72 20.90
N GLN A 135 -1.19 11.86 21.90
CA GLN A 135 0.04 11.05 21.96
C GLN A 135 0.17 10.11 20.75
N TRP A 136 -0.95 9.56 20.28
CA TRP A 136 -0.97 8.76 19.07
C TRP A 136 -0.65 9.58 17.83
N VAL A 137 -1.24 10.78 17.68
CA VAL A 137 -0.92 11.70 16.57
C VAL A 137 0.56 12.05 16.57
N GLU A 138 1.10 12.50 17.70
CA GLU A 138 2.51 12.87 17.81
C GLU A 138 3.41 11.67 17.49
N ARG A 139 3.08 10.47 17.99
CA ARG A 139 3.89 9.29 17.67
C ARG A 139 3.89 8.96 16.19
N LEU A 140 2.73 8.99 15.52
CA LEU A 140 2.65 8.74 14.08
C LEU A 140 3.42 9.81 13.27
N ARG A 141 3.40 11.06 13.73
CA ARG A 141 4.18 12.14 13.12
C ARG A 141 5.68 11.94 13.31
N THR A 142 6.14 11.54 14.50
CA THR A 142 7.55 11.18 14.72
C THR A 142 7.98 10.04 13.80
N LEU A 143 7.15 9.00 13.66
CA LEU A 143 7.39 7.89 12.72
C LEU A 143 7.50 8.33 11.26
N ARG A 144 6.73 9.35 10.84
CA ARG A 144 6.71 9.81 9.45
C ARG A 144 7.80 10.84 9.16
N LEU A 145 7.97 11.81 10.04
CA LEU A 145 8.72 13.06 9.79
C LEU A 145 10.02 13.15 10.58
N GLY A 146 10.20 12.34 11.62
CA GLY A 146 11.36 12.37 12.51
C GLY A 146 12.35 11.23 12.28
N SER A 147 13.38 11.21 13.11
CA SER A 147 14.40 10.16 13.17
C SER A 147 14.05 9.14 14.25
N SER A 148 13.03 8.33 14.00
CA SER A 148 12.48 7.37 14.97
C SER A 148 12.79 5.91 14.65
N PHE A 149 13.37 5.62 13.49
CA PHE A 149 13.74 4.26 13.13
C PHE A 149 15.15 3.94 13.62
N VAL A 150 15.42 2.66 13.81
CA VAL A 150 16.76 2.14 14.09
C VAL A 150 17.07 1.13 13.01
N ASN A 151 18.13 1.39 12.23
CA ASN A 151 18.64 0.48 11.21
C ASN A 151 20.06 0.08 11.59
N ALA A 152 20.30 -1.23 11.78
CA ALA A 152 21.59 -1.76 12.22
C ALA A 152 22.18 -1.01 13.45
N GLY A 153 21.31 -0.64 14.40
CA GLY A 153 21.70 0.07 15.62
C GLY A 153 21.89 1.59 15.47
N THR A 154 21.75 2.14 14.27
CA THR A 154 21.87 3.57 14.00
C THR A 154 20.49 4.21 13.82
N THR A 155 20.29 5.41 14.39
CA THR A 155 19.06 6.18 14.20
C THR A 155 18.90 6.56 12.74
N ALA A 156 17.70 6.35 12.19
CA ALA A 156 17.36 6.56 10.79
C ALA A 156 16.01 7.27 10.64
N THR A 157 15.85 7.99 9.53
CA THR A 157 14.55 8.53 9.11
C THR A 157 13.77 7.49 8.29
N LEU A 158 12.46 7.69 8.10
CA LEU A 158 11.67 6.83 7.21
C LEU A 158 12.23 6.77 5.77
N PRO A 159 12.62 7.90 5.12
CA PRO A 159 13.29 7.86 3.82
C PRO A 159 14.55 7.00 3.77
N ASP A 160 15.40 7.04 4.82
CA ASP A 160 16.62 6.22 4.90
C ASP A 160 16.27 4.72 4.93
N VAL A 161 15.29 4.34 5.77
CA VAL A 161 14.83 2.95 5.89
C VAL A 161 14.21 2.47 4.58
N VAL A 162 13.37 3.29 3.93
CA VAL A 162 12.76 2.95 2.64
C VAL A 162 13.84 2.74 1.58
N THR A 163 14.80 3.65 1.49
CA THR A 163 15.92 3.56 0.53
C THR A 163 16.72 2.28 0.77
N HIS A 164 17.12 2.02 2.01
CA HIS A 164 17.84 0.80 2.40
C HIS A 164 17.08 -0.47 2.00
N LEU A 165 15.77 -0.54 2.29
CA LEU A 165 14.96 -1.70 1.96
C LEU A 165 14.78 -1.91 0.46
N LEU A 166 14.52 -0.84 -0.29
CA LEU A 166 14.40 -0.91 -1.75
C LEU A 166 15.72 -1.41 -2.36
N ASP A 167 16.85 -0.89 -1.91
CA ASP A 167 18.18 -1.29 -2.39
C ASP A 167 18.55 -2.72 -1.99
N HIS A 168 18.26 -3.13 -0.75
CA HIS A 168 18.46 -4.50 -0.28
C HIS A 168 17.68 -5.51 -1.14
N TYR A 169 16.35 -5.34 -1.25
CA TYR A 169 15.53 -6.29 -2.01
C TYR A 169 15.85 -6.26 -3.51
N ARG A 170 16.24 -5.10 -4.07
CA ARG A 170 16.73 -5.02 -5.45
C ARG A 170 18.00 -5.83 -5.63
N ALA A 171 18.99 -5.67 -4.76
CA ALA A 171 20.24 -6.42 -4.84
C ALA A 171 20.03 -7.94 -4.70
N CYS A 172 19.14 -8.37 -3.80
CA CYS A 172 18.89 -9.79 -3.53
C CYS A 172 18.05 -10.49 -4.62
N HIS A 173 17.08 -9.80 -5.22
CA HIS A 173 16.10 -10.42 -6.13
C HIS A 173 16.21 -9.97 -7.59
N PHE A 174 16.90 -8.85 -7.83
CA PHE A 174 17.10 -8.26 -9.15
C PHE A 174 18.59 -7.91 -9.33
N PRO A 175 19.51 -8.89 -9.20
CA PRO A 175 20.94 -8.62 -9.26
C PRO A 175 21.32 -7.99 -10.61
N GLY A 176 22.14 -6.93 -10.57
CA GLY A 176 22.56 -6.19 -11.76
C GLY A 176 21.51 -5.25 -12.37
N VAL A 177 20.30 -5.19 -11.81
CA VAL A 177 19.26 -4.26 -12.26
C VAL A 177 19.43 -2.91 -11.59
N ALA A 178 19.57 -1.85 -12.39
CA ALA A 178 19.62 -0.48 -11.89
C ALA A 178 18.26 -0.02 -11.34
N SER A 179 18.30 0.79 -10.26
CA SER A 179 17.17 1.60 -9.81
C SER A 179 16.69 2.50 -10.95
N GLY A 180 15.43 2.91 -10.91
CA GLY A 180 14.90 3.92 -11.83
C GLY A 180 14.04 4.94 -11.11
N THR A 181 12.77 4.99 -11.47
CA THR A 181 11.80 5.91 -10.87
C THR A 181 11.30 5.41 -9.52
N ARG A 182 11.69 6.11 -8.45
CA ARG A 182 11.25 5.83 -7.07
C ARG A 182 10.05 6.68 -6.66
N SER A 183 9.30 6.18 -5.68
CA SER A 183 8.31 7.00 -4.96
C SER A 183 9.02 8.20 -4.31
N ALA A 184 8.60 9.42 -4.66
CA ALA A 184 9.12 10.64 -4.02
C ALA A 184 8.84 10.64 -2.50
N GLU A 185 7.66 10.16 -2.12
CA GLU A 185 7.26 10.00 -0.73
C GLU A 185 6.45 8.72 -0.52
N PRO A 186 6.65 8.00 0.60
CA PRO A 186 5.85 6.82 0.90
C PRO A 186 4.38 7.20 1.16
N ILE A 187 3.46 6.31 0.83
CA ILE A 187 2.04 6.45 1.17
C ILE A 187 1.80 5.89 2.57
N SER A 188 1.03 6.58 3.41
CA SER A 188 0.64 6.09 4.72
C SER A 188 -0.78 5.51 4.74
N ILE A 189 -0.95 4.38 5.43
CA ILE A 189 -2.26 3.85 5.80
C ILE A 189 -2.25 3.62 7.31
N ASN A 190 -3.07 4.41 8.01
CA ASN A 190 -3.25 4.33 9.45
C ASN A 190 -4.54 3.60 9.77
N THR A 191 -4.51 2.74 10.78
CA THR A 191 -5.68 2.04 11.27
C THR A 191 -5.62 1.94 12.78
N VAL A 192 -6.60 2.56 13.45
CA VAL A 192 -6.84 2.31 14.87
C VAL A 192 -7.53 0.97 14.98
N MET A 193 -6.86 -0.02 15.55
CA MET A 193 -7.35 -1.39 15.66
C MET A 193 -8.18 -1.57 16.93
N GLN A 194 -7.70 -1.02 18.04
CA GLN A 194 -8.35 -1.08 19.35
C GLN A 194 -8.20 0.25 20.06
N ALA A 195 -9.28 0.70 20.70
CA ALA A 195 -9.32 1.87 21.54
C ALA A 195 -10.50 1.77 22.53
N ALA A 196 -10.38 2.43 23.66
CA ALA A 196 -11.45 2.69 24.60
C ALA A 196 -12.02 4.09 24.36
N GLY A 197 -13.35 4.22 24.32
CA GLY A 197 -14.03 5.46 23.98
C GLY A 197 -14.18 5.68 22.46
N GLY A 198 -14.72 6.85 22.11
CA GLY A 198 -15.20 7.16 20.77
C GLY A 198 -16.70 6.88 20.63
N ASP A 199 -17.44 7.84 20.08
CA ASP A 199 -18.87 7.71 19.86
C ASP A 199 -19.13 7.20 18.43
N PRO A 200 -19.69 6.00 18.23
CA PRO A 200 -20.12 5.54 16.92
C PRO A 200 -21.36 6.25 16.39
N ALA A 201 -22.23 6.77 17.27
CA ALA A 201 -23.53 7.31 16.88
C ALA A 201 -23.46 8.76 16.40
N GLY A 202 -22.59 9.59 16.98
CA GLY A 202 -22.36 10.98 16.56
C GLY A 202 -21.48 11.11 15.32
N PRO A 203 -21.62 12.20 14.54
CA PRO A 203 -20.68 12.52 13.47
C PRO A 203 -19.28 12.75 14.03
N VAL A 204 -18.25 12.56 13.19
CA VAL A 204 -16.86 12.90 13.55
C VAL A 204 -16.77 14.38 13.98
N PRO A 205 -16.42 14.68 15.24
CA PRO A 205 -16.30 16.06 15.70
C PRO A 205 -15.01 16.70 15.16
N GLU A 206 -15.00 18.03 15.04
CA GLU A 206 -13.86 18.78 14.47
C GLU A 206 -12.50 18.47 15.15
N PRO A 207 -12.38 18.38 16.49
CA PRO A 207 -11.09 18.03 17.11
C PRO A 207 -10.55 16.68 16.64
N LEU A 208 -11.43 15.67 16.50
CA LEU A 208 -11.06 14.37 15.93
C LEU A 208 -10.70 14.50 14.45
N GLN A 209 -11.46 15.25 13.65
CA GLN A 209 -11.14 15.49 12.25
C GLN A 209 -9.73 16.09 12.09
N ARG A 210 -9.35 17.03 12.96
CA ARG A 210 -8.03 17.66 12.96
C ARG A 210 -6.91 16.66 13.25
N GLN A 211 -7.11 15.77 14.22
CA GLN A 211 -6.17 14.70 14.54
C GLN A 211 -6.06 13.67 13.40
N LEU A 212 -7.19 13.31 12.77
CA LEU A 212 -7.20 12.45 11.57
C LEU A 212 -6.47 13.15 10.40
N HIS A 213 -6.65 14.45 10.24
CA HIS A 213 -5.96 15.25 9.22
C HIS A 213 -4.45 15.29 9.46
N ALA A 214 -4.02 15.49 10.70
CA ALA A 214 -2.61 15.57 11.11
C ALA A 214 -1.78 14.33 10.73
N VAL A 215 -2.41 13.14 10.77
CA VAL A 215 -1.77 11.85 10.43
C VAL A 215 -2.08 11.35 9.02
N THR A 216 -2.91 12.08 8.26
CA THR A 216 -3.27 11.70 6.88
C THR A 216 -2.65 12.65 5.85
N ALA A 217 -2.80 13.96 6.05
CA ALA A 217 -2.31 14.98 5.14
C ALA A 217 -0.91 15.48 5.52
N TRP A 218 -0.45 15.18 6.74
CA TRP A 218 0.88 15.54 7.25
C TRP A 218 1.25 17.04 7.15
N PRO A 219 0.35 18.00 7.42
CA PRO A 219 0.72 19.42 7.41
C PRO A 219 1.79 19.69 8.48
N GLN A 220 2.64 20.69 8.23
CA GLN A 220 3.68 21.12 9.18
C GLN A 220 3.04 21.64 10.48
N ASP A 221 2.14 22.62 10.37
CA ASP A 221 1.32 23.10 11.48
C ASP A 221 -0.08 22.45 11.42
N TRP A 222 -0.19 21.27 12.03
CA TRP A 222 -1.43 20.50 11.98
C TRP A 222 -2.53 21.04 12.91
N GLN A 223 -2.14 21.74 13.97
CA GLN A 223 -3.07 22.30 14.94
C GLN A 223 -3.86 23.44 14.31
N ASN A 224 -3.22 24.26 13.47
CA ASN A 224 -3.88 25.38 12.78
C ASN A 224 -4.24 25.09 11.31
N ALA A 225 -4.05 23.84 10.85
CA ALA A 225 -4.36 23.47 9.47
C ALA A 225 -5.83 23.74 9.11
N ILE A 226 -6.04 24.26 7.90
CA ILE A 226 -7.37 24.42 7.31
C ILE A 226 -7.93 23.03 7.02
N LEU A 227 -9.04 22.70 7.66
CA LEU A 227 -9.68 21.39 7.48
C LEU A 227 -10.56 21.40 6.23
N PRO A 228 -10.58 20.31 5.45
CA PRO A 228 -11.57 20.14 4.40
C PRO A 228 -12.98 20.05 5.00
N PRO A 229 -14.04 20.31 4.22
CA PRO A 229 -15.42 20.20 4.70
C PRO A 229 -15.72 18.82 5.30
N LEU A 230 -16.41 18.81 6.46
CA LEU A 230 -16.73 17.58 7.18
C LEU A 230 -17.62 16.66 6.34
N GLY A 231 -17.30 15.36 6.32
CA GLY A 231 -18.13 14.33 5.68
C GLY A 231 -18.13 14.35 4.15
N GLN A 232 -17.37 15.25 3.50
CA GLN A 232 -17.36 15.38 2.04
C GLN A 232 -16.12 14.74 1.40
N PRO A 233 -16.28 14.05 0.26
CA PRO A 233 -15.15 13.70 -0.60
C PRO A 233 -14.40 14.96 -1.07
N PRO A 234 -13.08 14.86 -1.35
CA PRO A 234 -12.26 13.66 -1.29
C PRO A 234 -11.75 13.31 0.13
N ALA A 235 -11.96 14.18 1.12
CA ALA A 235 -11.39 14.00 2.45
C ALA A 235 -12.06 12.88 3.25
N PHE A 236 -13.38 12.73 3.15
CA PHE A 236 -14.12 11.62 3.72
C PHE A 236 -14.56 10.68 2.60
N LEU A 237 -13.98 9.49 2.56
CA LEU A 237 -14.30 8.50 1.54
C LEU A 237 -15.50 7.65 1.96
N PRO A 238 -16.40 7.34 1.01
CA PRO A 238 -17.56 6.51 1.31
C PRO A 238 -17.10 5.11 1.70
N MET A 239 -17.48 4.70 2.91
CA MET A 239 -17.29 3.34 3.38
C MET A 239 -18.56 2.54 3.08
N ARG A 240 -18.57 1.77 1.99
CA ARG A 240 -19.68 0.85 1.70
C ARG A 240 -19.69 -0.27 2.73
N SER A 241 -20.44 -0.09 3.80
CA SER A 241 -20.66 -1.08 4.84
C SER A 241 -22.14 -1.03 5.20
N LEU A 242 -22.81 -2.19 5.19
CA LEU A 242 -24.22 -2.33 5.58
C LEU A 242 -24.50 -1.78 7.00
N ASN A 243 -23.46 -1.63 7.82
CA ASN A 243 -23.52 -1.13 9.19
C ASN A 243 -22.60 0.10 9.38
N GLY A 244 -22.51 0.98 8.37
CA GLY A 244 -21.79 2.25 8.53
C GLY A 244 -22.55 3.13 9.52
N VAL A 245 -21.83 3.74 10.45
CA VAL A 245 -22.39 4.67 11.45
C VAL A 245 -21.76 6.05 11.32
N ALA A 246 -22.39 7.10 11.84
CA ALA A 246 -21.96 8.49 11.62
C ALA A 246 -20.53 8.77 12.14
N GLY A 247 -20.08 8.04 13.16
CA GLY A 247 -18.73 8.14 13.70
C GLY A 247 -17.66 7.38 12.91
N ASP A 248 -18.04 6.61 11.88
CA ASP A 248 -17.07 5.95 10.99
C ASP A 248 -16.47 6.94 10.00
N ALA A 249 -15.16 6.89 9.81
CA ALA A 249 -14.45 7.66 8.80
C ALA A 249 -13.33 6.85 8.13
N LEU A 250 -13.30 6.95 6.80
CA LEU A 250 -12.09 6.72 6.01
C LEU A 250 -11.59 8.08 5.54
N TYR A 251 -10.71 8.67 6.33
CA TYR A 251 -10.13 9.98 6.05
C TYR A 251 -9.00 9.84 5.03
N ALA A 252 -8.94 10.72 4.03
CA ALA A 252 -8.00 10.63 2.93
C ALA A 252 -7.37 11.98 2.56
N ALA A 253 -6.11 11.92 2.17
CA ALA A 253 -5.35 13.01 1.55
C ALA A 253 -4.56 12.45 0.36
N THR A 254 -3.74 13.23 -0.34
CA THR A 254 -3.01 12.75 -1.53
C THR A 254 -2.24 11.44 -1.28
N ARG A 255 -1.41 11.38 -0.23
CA ARG A 255 -0.55 10.22 0.11
C ARG A 255 -0.79 9.62 1.49
N GLY A 256 -2.00 9.78 2.04
CA GLY A 256 -2.34 9.22 3.35
C GLY A 256 -3.79 8.78 3.47
N ARG A 257 -4.03 7.74 4.26
CA ARG A 257 -5.35 7.23 4.62
C ARG A 257 -5.40 6.96 6.11
N THR A 258 -6.49 7.33 6.77
CA THR A 258 -6.73 6.94 8.16
C THR A 258 -8.10 6.30 8.30
N ILE A 259 -8.12 5.09 8.83
CA ILE A 259 -9.35 4.35 9.15
C ILE A 259 -9.69 4.57 10.62
N TRP A 260 -10.85 5.17 10.86
CA TRP A 260 -11.43 5.37 12.18
C TRP A 260 -12.84 4.75 12.22
N ARG A 261 -13.03 3.70 13.03
CA ARG A 261 -14.34 3.03 13.16
C ARG A 261 -14.60 2.61 14.60
N PRO A 262 -15.13 3.52 15.43
CA PRO A 262 -15.26 3.29 16.87
C PRO A 262 -16.13 2.08 17.21
N GLY A 263 -17.18 1.82 16.42
CA GLY A 263 -18.02 0.63 16.59
C GLY A 263 -17.30 -0.72 16.36
N LEU A 264 -16.06 -0.70 15.85
CA LEU A 264 -15.24 -1.90 15.66
C LEU A 264 -14.06 -2.00 16.63
N PHE A 265 -13.79 -1.00 17.47
CA PHE A 265 -12.64 -1.01 18.40
C PHE A 265 -12.77 -2.06 19.51
N ALA A 266 -14.00 -2.33 19.96
CA ALA A 266 -14.28 -3.21 21.09
C ALA A 266 -14.38 -4.71 20.75
N ARG A 267 -14.13 -5.11 19.48
CA ARG A 267 -14.17 -6.53 19.09
C ARG A 267 -12.94 -7.27 19.64
N HIS A 268 -12.97 -7.56 20.94
CA HIS A 268 -12.01 -8.40 21.62
C HIS A 268 -12.00 -9.82 21.02
N ARG A 269 -10.80 -10.40 20.95
CA ARG A 269 -10.63 -11.85 20.83
C ARG A 269 -11.45 -12.51 21.95
N PRO A 270 -12.32 -13.48 21.67
CA PRO A 270 -12.79 -14.35 22.74
C PRO A 270 -11.55 -15.03 23.34
N GLN A 271 -11.39 -15.02 24.68
CA GLN A 271 -10.32 -15.75 25.35
C GLN A 271 -10.39 -17.26 25.03
N ASP A 272 -11.60 -17.78 24.76
CA ASP A 272 -11.86 -19.22 24.61
C ASP A 272 -12.48 -19.61 23.25
N GLY A 273 -12.29 -18.80 22.21
CA GLY A 273 -12.89 -19.03 20.89
C GLY A 273 -11.90 -18.93 19.73
N PRO A 274 -12.21 -19.51 18.56
CA PRO A 274 -11.34 -19.40 17.39
C PRO A 274 -11.09 -17.93 17.07
N GLN A 275 -9.80 -17.55 16.92
CA GLN A 275 -9.37 -16.18 16.64
C GLN A 275 -10.09 -15.64 15.39
N ARG A 276 -11.21 -14.94 15.56
CA ARG A 276 -11.87 -14.23 14.46
C ARG A 276 -10.95 -13.08 14.02
N ARG A 277 -10.57 -13.07 12.74
CA ARG A 277 -9.77 -11.96 12.18
C ARG A 277 -10.54 -10.65 12.37
N HIS A 278 -9.87 -9.67 12.96
CA HIS A 278 -10.45 -8.35 13.21
C HIS A 278 -10.89 -7.71 11.89
N THR A 279 -12.15 -7.25 11.77
CA THR A 279 -12.70 -6.67 10.53
C THR A 279 -11.85 -5.50 10.01
N LEU A 280 -11.32 -4.66 10.92
CA LEU A 280 -10.41 -3.57 10.54
C LEU A 280 -9.07 -4.08 10.01
N SER A 281 -8.60 -5.26 10.44
CA SER A 281 -7.39 -5.88 9.90
C SER A 281 -7.62 -6.29 8.44
N CYS A 282 -8.78 -6.86 8.13
CA CYS A 282 -9.14 -7.21 6.75
C CYS A 282 -9.25 -5.96 5.86
N LEU A 283 -9.87 -4.89 6.37
CA LEU A 283 -9.96 -3.62 5.64
C LEU A 283 -8.58 -3.02 5.38
N ALA A 284 -7.73 -2.92 6.41
CA ALA A 284 -6.37 -2.41 6.30
C ALA A 284 -5.55 -3.20 5.28
N HIS A 285 -5.58 -4.54 5.33
CA HIS A 285 -4.86 -5.37 4.36
C HIS A 285 -5.34 -5.15 2.90
N ASN A 286 -6.64 -4.95 2.68
CA ASN A 286 -7.14 -4.67 1.34
C ASN A 286 -6.69 -3.29 0.83
N LEU A 287 -6.66 -2.27 1.71
CA LEU A 287 -6.14 -0.95 1.34
C LEU A 287 -4.63 -0.99 1.07
N VAL A 288 -3.86 -1.71 1.89
CA VAL A 288 -2.41 -1.90 1.67
C VAL A 288 -2.15 -2.60 0.34
N ALA A 289 -2.85 -3.72 0.05
CA ALA A 289 -2.70 -4.41 -1.23
C ALA A 289 -3.08 -3.52 -2.42
N GLY A 290 -4.16 -2.75 -2.31
CA GLY A 290 -4.57 -1.78 -3.33
C GLY A 290 -3.54 -0.68 -3.55
N ALA A 291 -2.97 -0.12 -2.47
CA ALA A 291 -1.94 0.91 -2.55
C ALA A 291 -0.62 0.37 -3.10
N VAL A 292 -0.19 -0.83 -2.70
CA VAL A 292 1.00 -1.51 -3.26
C VAL A 292 0.84 -1.73 -4.77
N GLN A 293 -0.31 -2.24 -5.21
CA GLN A 293 -0.58 -2.45 -6.63
C GLN A 293 -0.60 -1.13 -7.39
N THR A 294 -1.31 -0.13 -6.86
CA THR A 294 -1.50 1.16 -7.53
C THR A 294 -0.20 1.95 -7.63
N GLU A 295 0.63 1.92 -6.58
CA GLU A 295 1.91 2.61 -6.56
C GLU A 295 2.83 2.09 -7.65
N MET A 296 2.96 0.76 -7.76
CA MET A 296 3.83 0.18 -8.78
C MET A 296 3.38 0.55 -10.19
N LEU A 297 2.07 0.47 -10.47
CA LEU A 297 1.50 0.86 -11.76
C LEU A 297 1.70 2.35 -12.07
N ARG A 298 1.61 3.23 -11.05
CA ARG A 298 1.89 4.67 -11.18
C ARG A 298 3.36 4.94 -11.48
N LEU A 299 4.28 4.29 -10.77
CA LEU A 299 5.71 4.48 -11.01
C LEU A 299 6.11 4.06 -12.42
N LEU A 300 5.48 3.02 -12.99
CA LEU A 300 5.68 2.69 -14.40
C LEU A 300 5.19 3.82 -15.32
N ALA A 301 4.04 4.43 -15.04
CA ALA A 301 3.56 5.58 -15.82
C ALA A 301 4.58 6.73 -15.80
N MET A 302 5.08 7.06 -14.61
CA MET A 302 6.11 8.10 -14.43
C MET A 302 7.39 7.76 -15.18
N ARG A 303 7.87 6.52 -15.08
CA ARG A 303 9.06 6.05 -15.80
C ARG A 303 8.86 6.09 -17.31
N TYR A 304 7.72 5.60 -17.81
CA TYR A 304 7.40 5.56 -19.24
C TYR A 304 7.42 6.95 -19.88
N ALA A 305 6.96 7.98 -19.16
CA ALA A 305 6.99 9.36 -19.62
C ALA A 305 8.41 9.93 -19.75
N ASN A 306 9.39 9.37 -19.03
CA ASN A 306 10.75 9.89 -18.91
C ASN A 306 11.82 9.08 -19.66
N VAL A 307 11.51 7.89 -20.19
CA VAL A 307 12.46 7.12 -21.01
C VAL A 307 12.46 7.57 -22.48
N ASP A 308 13.54 7.26 -23.21
CA ASP A 308 13.66 7.57 -24.63
C ASP A 308 12.61 6.87 -25.51
N GLY A 309 12.38 7.39 -26.71
CA GLY A 309 11.32 6.92 -27.61
C GLY A 309 11.48 5.45 -28.04
N MET A 310 12.71 4.95 -28.16
CA MET A 310 12.97 3.56 -28.55
C MET A 310 12.57 2.60 -27.43
N LYS A 311 12.95 2.93 -26.19
CA LYS A 311 12.52 2.20 -25.00
C LYS A 311 11.00 2.23 -24.83
N ARG A 312 10.33 3.36 -25.07
CA ARG A 312 8.86 3.43 -25.02
C ARG A 312 8.19 2.47 -26.00
N MET A 313 8.73 2.36 -27.22
CA MET A 313 8.18 1.42 -28.22
C MET A 313 8.26 -0.04 -27.74
N LEU A 314 9.39 -0.44 -27.14
CA LEU A 314 9.57 -1.78 -26.58
C LEU A 314 8.59 -2.07 -25.43
N ASP A 315 8.25 -1.05 -24.63
CA ASP A 315 7.35 -1.18 -23.47
C ASP A 315 5.86 -1.01 -23.81
N THR A 316 5.52 -0.67 -25.06
CA THR A 316 4.17 -0.18 -25.40
C THR A 316 3.06 -1.18 -25.03
N ALA A 317 3.29 -2.48 -25.19
CA ALA A 317 2.30 -3.51 -24.81
C ALA A 317 2.07 -3.54 -23.30
N THR A 318 3.14 -3.46 -22.51
CA THR A 318 3.12 -3.39 -21.05
C THR A 318 2.47 -2.10 -20.57
N ALA A 319 2.90 -0.96 -21.10
CA ALA A 319 2.35 0.37 -20.81
C ALA A 319 0.84 0.43 -21.08
N ARG A 320 0.39 -0.11 -22.21
CA ARG A 320 -1.04 -0.24 -22.53
C ARG A 320 -1.79 -1.12 -21.52
N GLY A 321 -1.21 -2.26 -21.14
CA GLY A 321 -1.78 -3.14 -20.12
C GLY A 321 -1.93 -2.45 -18.77
N VAL A 322 -0.90 -1.70 -18.35
CA VAL A 322 -0.93 -0.88 -17.14
C VAL A 322 -1.98 0.22 -17.23
N GLY A 323 -2.08 0.93 -18.35
CA GLY A 323 -3.14 1.92 -18.57
C GLY A 323 -4.54 1.35 -18.38
N ARG A 324 -4.82 0.14 -18.91
CA ARG A 324 -6.10 -0.56 -18.68
C ARG A 324 -6.32 -0.89 -17.21
N LYS A 325 -5.29 -1.31 -16.48
CA LYS A 325 -5.40 -1.64 -15.05
C LYS A 325 -5.59 -0.41 -14.18
N LEU A 326 -4.90 0.69 -14.45
CA LEU A 326 -5.13 1.97 -13.80
C LEU A 326 -6.56 2.46 -14.03
N ASP A 327 -7.08 2.36 -15.26
CA ASP A 327 -8.46 2.72 -15.56
C ASP A 327 -9.48 1.86 -14.80
N GLN A 328 -9.29 0.52 -14.79
CA GLN A 328 -10.13 -0.39 -14.00
C GLN A 328 -10.13 0.01 -12.52
N LEU A 329 -8.96 0.20 -11.92
CA LEU A 329 -8.80 0.58 -10.50
C LEU A 329 -9.46 1.93 -10.20
N ARG A 330 -9.35 2.90 -11.12
CA ARG A 330 -9.97 4.23 -11.01
C ARG A 330 -11.50 4.16 -11.06
N GLN A 331 -12.05 3.39 -11.99
CA GLN A 331 -13.50 3.28 -12.18
C GLN A 331 -14.17 2.30 -11.18
N GLY A 332 -13.40 1.35 -10.64
CA GLY A 332 -13.95 0.23 -9.86
C GLY A 332 -14.79 -0.74 -10.70
N ALA A 333 -14.67 -0.69 -12.03
CA ALA A 333 -15.38 -1.58 -12.96
C ALA A 333 -14.55 -2.84 -13.21
N GLY A 334 -15.14 -4.02 -12.99
CA GLY A 334 -14.45 -5.30 -13.18
C GLY A 334 -13.23 -5.51 -12.28
N THR A 335 -13.15 -4.80 -11.15
CA THR A 335 -12.02 -4.86 -10.21
C THR A 335 -12.43 -4.51 -8.77
N TYR A 336 -11.47 -4.37 -7.84
CA TYR A 336 -11.68 -3.90 -6.48
C TYR A 336 -12.18 -2.45 -6.45
N ARG A 337 -13.39 -2.26 -5.89
CA ARG A 337 -14.05 -0.96 -5.78
C ARG A 337 -13.62 -0.25 -4.50
N SER A 338 -12.74 0.73 -4.64
CA SER A 338 -12.32 1.56 -3.52
C SER A 338 -12.01 2.98 -3.96
N SER A 339 -12.70 3.96 -3.36
CA SER A 339 -12.41 5.39 -3.57
C SER A 339 -10.99 5.76 -3.13
N SER A 340 -10.41 4.99 -2.20
CA SER A 340 -9.02 5.18 -1.76
C SER A 340 -8.03 4.91 -2.90
N VAL A 341 -8.26 3.82 -3.63
CA VAL A 341 -7.47 3.43 -4.80
C VAL A 341 -7.69 4.41 -5.94
N LYS A 342 -8.94 4.82 -6.20
CA LYS A 342 -9.25 5.86 -7.18
C LYS A 342 -8.44 7.13 -6.93
N LEU A 343 -8.48 7.67 -5.70
CA LEU A 343 -7.72 8.87 -5.36
C LEU A 343 -6.21 8.71 -5.52
N HIS A 344 -5.68 7.51 -5.30
CA HIS A 344 -4.25 7.24 -5.49
C HIS A 344 -3.90 7.21 -6.99
N VAL A 345 -4.74 6.64 -7.86
CA VAL A 345 -4.58 6.74 -9.32
C VAL A 345 -4.63 8.21 -9.76
N GLU A 346 -5.56 9.00 -9.20
CA GLU A 346 -5.82 10.40 -9.56
C GLU A 346 -4.89 11.42 -8.88
N ASP A 347 -3.88 10.97 -8.13
CA ASP A 347 -2.98 11.86 -7.39
C ASP A 347 -2.30 12.86 -8.37
N PRO A 348 -2.41 14.18 -8.10
CA PRO A 348 -1.95 15.24 -9.01
C PRO A 348 -0.49 15.12 -9.43
N SER A 349 0.39 14.58 -8.57
CA SER A 349 1.84 14.57 -8.80
C SER A 349 2.29 13.67 -9.95
N SER A 350 1.42 12.76 -10.41
CA SER A 350 1.71 11.96 -11.61
C SER A 350 0.53 11.90 -12.59
N ARG A 351 -0.39 12.86 -12.53
CA ARG A 351 -1.64 12.81 -13.32
C ARG A 351 -1.34 12.85 -14.82
N SER A 352 -0.40 13.70 -15.25
CA SER A 352 0.04 13.81 -16.64
C SER A 352 0.55 12.47 -17.18
N GLU A 353 1.39 11.78 -16.42
CA GLU A 353 2.02 10.53 -16.81
C GLU A 353 1.01 9.38 -16.82
N VAL A 354 0.11 9.34 -15.83
CA VAL A 354 -1.02 8.39 -15.83
C VAL A 354 -1.93 8.64 -17.04
N ASN A 355 -2.24 9.89 -17.36
CA ASN A 355 -3.08 10.23 -18.52
C ASN A 355 -2.45 9.76 -19.84
N GLN A 356 -1.12 9.80 -19.98
CA GLN A 356 -0.44 9.22 -21.15
C GLN A 356 -0.74 7.72 -21.29
N LEU A 357 -0.67 6.96 -20.18
CA LEU A 357 -0.99 5.52 -20.23
C LEU A 357 -2.49 5.25 -20.46
N LEU A 358 -3.38 6.07 -19.89
CA LEU A 358 -4.82 5.98 -20.13
C LEU A 358 -5.15 6.19 -21.62
N GLN A 359 -4.53 7.18 -22.26
CA GLN A 359 -4.68 7.42 -23.70
C GLN A 359 -4.18 6.23 -24.54
N LEU A 360 -3.01 5.65 -24.20
CA LEU A 360 -2.51 4.44 -24.86
C LEU A 360 -3.47 3.24 -24.72
N ALA A 361 -4.19 3.17 -23.60
CA ALA A 361 -5.22 2.18 -23.34
C ALA A 361 -6.59 2.51 -23.97
N LYS A 362 -6.73 3.67 -24.64
CA LYS A 362 -8.00 4.22 -25.15
C LYS A 362 -9.04 4.46 -24.05
N ALA A 363 -8.58 4.75 -22.84
CA ALA A 363 -9.43 5.14 -21.71
C ALA A 363 -9.57 6.67 -21.64
N GLN A 364 -10.62 7.14 -20.95
CA GLN A 364 -10.81 8.56 -20.71
C GLN A 364 -9.72 9.11 -19.77
N PRO A 365 -9.12 10.27 -20.09
CA PRO A 365 -8.16 10.91 -19.21
C PRO A 365 -8.82 11.37 -17.90
N ILE A 366 -8.01 11.48 -16.86
CA ILE A 366 -8.35 12.12 -15.59
C ILE A 366 -8.39 13.63 -15.83
N PRO A 367 -9.47 14.32 -15.40
CA PRO A 367 -9.64 15.75 -15.61
C PRO A 367 -8.60 16.62 -14.87
#